data_AF-A0A2N6ER77-F1
#
_entry.id   AF-A0A2N6ER77-F1
#
_cell.length_a   1.000
_cell.length_b   1.000
_cell.length_c   1.000
_cell.angle_alpha   90.00
_cell.angle_beta   90.00
_cell.angle_gamma   90.00
#
_symmetry.space_group_name_H-M   'P 1'
#
loop_
_entity.id
_entity.type
_entity.pdbx_description
1 polymer ?
#
loop_
_entity_poly.entity_id
_entity_poly.type
_entity_poly.pdbx_seq_one_letter_code
_entity_poly.pdbx_strand_id
1 'polypeptide(L)'
;MNFQIGRLNVSNERCTIIAEIGNNHNGDFERAIALVDQAQSIGVDCVKFQMRVLDQVYRKKTLARSGEDLSTEYVVDLLEKFELSPDEHYRLFDYCQKIGIEYLCTPWDLESTRILESFGVPGYKISSADLTNLPLIDAVARTQKPLILSTGMSYFDEVKKTVAFLQKHNANFALLHCNSTYPAPLQDINLNWMSRLKELHPLVGYSGHERGIAVSFAARALGACIIERHFTLDREMEGPDHAASLEFNDFDALVKGLRDIEMALGSSEERVLSQGEIINRENLSKSLIASRPLKLGTVLAPGDISVRSPGQGLSPQCYESLLGKVLHRDMEEEDFFYQTDLHETVIEPKNYSFDRPWGIPVRYHDFQKFHTFVQPDFFEFHFSYSDMSLDPADFLHGEYDCDFVVHAPELFSGSHLMDLATPDDSYRQQSLQETQRIIDITRALKKYFPRTKRPMIVANIGGFTMDQPIAKQEHEAYYRRFAESLKALDLQGVELIPQTMAPFPWHFGGQRYQNLFVELDEIIEWCEKLNIRLCYDVSHSALTCAAYGVDIYDFSAKISPYVAHLHLADAKGVNGEGLQIGEGDLDFIRLNEILRRGCPQASFIPEIWQGHKNNGEGFFIALDKLEQLSR
;
A
#
# COMPACT_ATOMS: atom_id res chain seq x y z
N MET A 1 -22.76 5.23 -6.14
CA MET A 1 -23.70 4.23 -6.69
C MET A 1 -22.91 2.96 -6.89
N ASN A 2 -23.45 1.82 -6.45
CA ASN A 2 -22.91 0.49 -6.65
C ASN A 2 -24.09 -0.49 -6.76
N PHE A 3 -23.86 -1.66 -7.35
CA PHE A 3 -24.82 -2.76 -7.35
C PHE A 3 -24.10 -4.10 -7.44
N GLN A 4 -24.78 -5.17 -7.04
CA GLN A 4 -24.24 -6.52 -7.07
C GLN A 4 -24.79 -7.32 -8.24
N ILE A 5 -23.93 -8.05 -8.95
CA ILE A 5 -24.30 -9.13 -9.87
C ILE A 5 -23.71 -10.41 -9.30
N GLY A 6 -24.51 -11.18 -8.57
CA GLY A 6 -24.01 -12.37 -7.86
C GLY A 6 -22.88 -11.99 -6.90
N ARG A 7 -21.66 -12.45 -7.17
CA ARG A 7 -20.42 -12.17 -6.39
C ARG A 7 -19.73 -10.86 -6.82
N LEU A 8 -20.11 -10.27 -7.96
CA LEU A 8 -19.51 -9.06 -8.49
C LEU A 8 -20.05 -7.83 -7.79
N ASN A 9 -19.17 -6.95 -7.31
CA ASN A 9 -19.54 -5.62 -6.85
C ASN A 9 -19.13 -4.59 -7.91
N VAL A 10 -20.11 -4.07 -8.65
CA VAL A 10 -19.86 -3.05 -9.67
C VAL A 10 -19.82 -1.68 -9.02
N SER A 11 -18.62 -1.10 -8.92
CA SER A 11 -18.38 0.23 -8.34
C SER A 11 -17.24 0.96 -9.05
N ASN A 12 -17.07 2.26 -8.78
CA ASN A 12 -15.96 3.05 -9.33
C ASN A 12 -14.63 2.85 -8.56
N GLU A 13 -14.65 2.16 -7.42
CA GLU A 13 -13.47 1.96 -6.57
C GLU A 13 -12.59 0.84 -7.11
N ARG A 14 -13.18 -0.34 -7.31
CA ARG A 14 -12.51 -1.52 -7.87
C ARG A 14 -13.17 -1.93 -9.16
N CYS A 15 -12.37 -2.03 -10.20
CA CYS A 15 -12.78 -2.43 -11.53
C CYS A 15 -13.10 -3.92 -11.56
N THR A 16 -14.28 -4.24 -12.10
CA THR A 16 -14.68 -5.60 -12.44
C THR A 16 -14.05 -5.99 -13.77
N ILE A 17 -13.33 -7.11 -13.80
CA ILE A 17 -12.66 -7.61 -15.00
C ILE A 17 -13.41 -8.82 -15.54
N ILE A 18 -13.86 -8.72 -16.79
CA ILE A 18 -14.64 -9.75 -17.48
C ILE A 18 -13.80 -10.37 -18.59
N ALA A 19 -13.53 -11.66 -18.48
CA ALA A 19 -13.00 -12.47 -19.57
C ALA A 19 -14.16 -12.92 -20.47
N GLU A 20 -14.29 -12.28 -21.63
CA GLU A 20 -15.28 -12.66 -22.64
C GLU A 20 -14.79 -13.89 -23.41
N ILE A 21 -15.32 -15.06 -23.06
CA ILE A 21 -15.07 -16.29 -23.82
C ILE A 21 -15.85 -16.23 -25.13
N GLY A 22 -17.07 -15.69 -25.11
CA GLY A 22 -17.90 -15.58 -26.31
C GLY A 22 -18.05 -16.94 -27.01
N ASN A 23 -17.56 -17.03 -28.24
CA ASN A 23 -17.53 -18.27 -29.04
C ASN A 23 -16.12 -18.87 -29.20
N ASN A 24 -15.11 -18.41 -28.46
CA ASN A 24 -13.71 -18.89 -28.56
C ASN A 24 -13.52 -20.33 -28.06
N HIS A 25 -14.58 -20.96 -27.55
CA HIS A 25 -14.63 -22.41 -27.34
C HIS A 25 -14.86 -23.20 -28.63
N ASN A 26 -15.25 -22.56 -29.73
CA ASN A 26 -15.50 -23.17 -31.05
C ASN A 26 -16.39 -24.43 -30.99
N GLY A 27 -17.47 -24.38 -30.21
CA GLY A 27 -18.39 -25.51 -30.03
C GLY A 27 -17.86 -26.69 -29.20
N ASP A 28 -16.69 -26.56 -28.57
CA ASP A 28 -16.09 -27.61 -27.74
C ASP A 28 -16.24 -27.28 -26.24
N PHE A 29 -16.99 -28.12 -25.52
CA PHE A 29 -17.23 -27.95 -24.10
C PHE A 29 -15.95 -28.05 -23.24
N GLU A 30 -15.03 -28.96 -23.57
CA GLU A 30 -13.80 -29.12 -22.79
C GLU A 30 -12.86 -27.93 -22.99
N ARG A 31 -12.85 -27.33 -24.19
CA ARG A 31 -12.18 -26.05 -24.45
C ARG A 31 -12.79 -24.91 -23.65
N ALA A 32 -14.12 -24.85 -23.53
CA ALA A 32 -14.79 -23.88 -22.69
C ALA A 32 -14.36 -24.01 -21.21
N ILE A 33 -14.27 -25.24 -20.68
CA ILE A 33 -13.76 -25.51 -19.34
C ILE A 33 -12.30 -25.03 -19.20
N ALA A 34 -11.43 -25.36 -20.16
CA ALA A 34 -10.03 -24.93 -20.14
C ALA A 34 -9.87 -23.40 -20.13
N LEU A 35 -10.71 -22.68 -20.89
CA LEU A 35 -10.75 -21.21 -20.88
C LEU A 35 -11.20 -20.67 -19.52
N VAL A 36 -12.20 -21.29 -18.89
CA VAL A 36 -12.66 -20.92 -17.55
C VAL A 36 -11.56 -21.13 -16.50
N ASP A 37 -10.88 -22.28 -16.53
CA ASP A 37 -9.80 -22.59 -15.59
C ASP A 37 -8.64 -21.59 -15.70
N GLN A 38 -8.23 -21.28 -16.93
CA GLN A 38 -7.18 -20.29 -17.17
C GLN A 38 -7.60 -18.89 -16.68
N ALA A 39 -8.81 -18.44 -17.04
CA ALA A 39 -9.33 -17.15 -16.60
C ALA A 39 -9.40 -17.05 -15.07
N GLN A 40 -9.86 -18.13 -14.40
CA GLN A 40 -9.89 -18.20 -12.94
C GLN A 40 -8.50 -18.09 -12.32
N SER A 41 -7.51 -18.80 -12.86
CA SER A 41 -6.15 -18.79 -12.31
C SER A 41 -5.45 -17.43 -12.39
N ILE A 42 -5.89 -16.57 -13.30
CA ILE A 42 -5.40 -15.19 -13.47
C ILE A 42 -6.06 -14.23 -12.46
N GLY A 43 -7.19 -14.62 -11.85
CA GLY A 43 -7.93 -13.78 -10.91
C GLY A 43 -8.86 -12.77 -11.58
N VAL A 44 -9.43 -13.10 -12.74
CA VAL A 44 -10.55 -12.32 -13.30
C VAL A 44 -11.78 -12.45 -12.41
N ASP A 45 -12.66 -11.45 -12.42
CA ASP A 45 -13.85 -11.47 -11.56
C ASP A 45 -14.98 -12.30 -12.20
N CYS A 46 -15.06 -12.33 -13.53
CA CYS A 46 -16.15 -12.98 -14.27
C CYS A 46 -15.67 -13.59 -15.60
N VAL A 47 -16.25 -14.74 -15.95
CA VAL A 47 -16.24 -15.30 -17.32
C VAL A 47 -17.59 -15.07 -17.98
N LYS A 48 -17.57 -14.68 -19.26
CA LYS A 48 -18.78 -14.36 -20.00
C LYS A 48 -18.89 -15.16 -21.30
N PHE A 49 -20.10 -15.65 -21.55
CA PHE A 49 -20.47 -16.42 -22.74
C PHE A 49 -21.55 -15.70 -23.55
N GLN A 50 -21.90 -16.27 -24.70
CA GLN A 50 -22.99 -15.80 -25.55
C GLN A 50 -23.93 -16.98 -25.82
N MET A 51 -25.23 -16.71 -25.89
CA MET A 51 -26.24 -17.75 -26.20
C MET A 51 -27.22 -17.21 -27.23
N ARG A 52 -27.46 -18.01 -28.27
CA ARG A 52 -28.36 -17.67 -29.36
C ARG A 52 -29.21 -18.86 -29.77
N VAL A 53 -30.47 -18.58 -30.07
CA VAL A 53 -31.29 -19.46 -30.90
C VAL A 53 -31.32 -18.89 -32.31
N LEU A 54 -30.55 -19.49 -33.22
CA LEU A 54 -30.25 -18.90 -34.54
C LEU A 54 -31.49 -18.55 -35.36
N ASP A 55 -32.57 -19.32 -35.25
CA ASP A 55 -33.84 -19.07 -35.96
C ASP A 55 -34.68 -17.91 -35.39
N GLN A 56 -34.36 -17.46 -34.17
CA GLN A 56 -34.92 -16.25 -33.55
C GLN A 56 -34.12 -15.01 -33.90
N VAL A 57 -32.79 -15.15 -34.05
CA VAL A 57 -31.87 -14.04 -34.31
C VAL A 57 -31.82 -13.69 -35.80
N TYR A 58 -31.75 -14.71 -36.67
CA TYR A 58 -31.58 -14.53 -38.10
C TYR A 58 -32.85 -14.85 -38.88
N ARG A 59 -33.06 -14.14 -39.99
CA ARG A 59 -34.21 -14.39 -40.87
C ARG A 59 -34.02 -15.75 -41.55
N LYS A 60 -35.12 -16.43 -41.85
CA LYS A 60 -35.10 -17.73 -42.58
C LYS A 60 -34.32 -17.68 -43.90
N LYS A 61 -34.36 -16.55 -44.62
CA LYS A 61 -33.57 -16.37 -45.86
C LYS A 61 -32.07 -16.36 -45.61
N THR A 62 -31.66 -15.79 -44.49
CA THR A 62 -30.25 -15.71 -44.07
C THR A 62 -29.72 -17.09 -43.72
N LEU A 63 -30.46 -17.86 -42.93
CA LEU A 63 -30.11 -19.25 -42.62
C LEU A 63 -30.13 -20.14 -43.88
N ALA A 64 -31.02 -19.85 -44.83
CA ALA A 64 -31.11 -20.54 -46.11
C ALA A 64 -30.07 -20.08 -47.15
N ARG A 65 -29.20 -19.10 -46.83
CA ARG A 65 -28.14 -18.58 -47.71
C ARG A 65 -28.67 -18.15 -49.09
N SER A 66 -29.84 -17.51 -49.09
CA SER A 66 -30.57 -17.16 -50.31
C SER A 66 -30.48 -15.66 -50.60
N GLY A 67 -29.33 -15.21 -51.14
CA GLY A 67 -29.13 -13.85 -51.63
C GLY A 67 -28.83 -12.81 -50.55
N GLU A 68 -28.10 -13.19 -49.50
CA GLU A 68 -27.59 -12.27 -48.48
C GLU A 68 -26.17 -11.81 -48.80
N ASP A 69 -25.68 -10.83 -48.04
CA ASP A 69 -24.29 -10.40 -48.11
C ASP A 69 -23.35 -11.50 -47.57
N LEU A 70 -22.23 -11.71 -48.26
CA LEU A 70 -21.19 -12.72 -47.95
C LEU A 70 -20.72 -12.68 -46.48
N SER A 71 -20.63 -11.48 -45.89
CA SER A 71 -20.23 -11.32 -44.49
C SER A 71 -21.23 -11.95 -43.51
N THR A 72 -22.53 -11.87 -43.82
CA THR A 72 -23.58 -12.43 -42.98
C THR A 72 -23.61 -13.94 -43.08
N GLU A 73 -23.42 -14.49 -44.29
CA GLU A 73 -23.31 -15.95 -44.50
C GLU A 73 -22.11 -16.53 -43.73
N TYR A 74 -20.95 -15.89 -43.82
CA TYR A 74 -19.75 -16.32 -43.08
C TYR A 74 -19.97 -16.37 -41.56
N VAL A 75 -20.61 -15.34 -40.97
CA VAL A 75 -20.88 -15.31 -39.53
C VAL A 75 -21.86 -16.42 -39.14
N VAL A 76 -22.95 -16.61 -39.89
CA VAL A 76 -23.93 -17.67 -39.61
C VAL A 76 -23.28 -19.06 -39.68
N ASP A 77 -22.41 -19.31 -40.66
CA ASP A 77 -21.69 -20.58 -40.79
C ASP A 77 -20.81 -20.88 -39.56
N LEU A 78 -20.14 -19.88 -39.00
CA LEU A 78 -19.34 -20.04 -37.79
C LEU A 78 -20.21 -20.25 -36.55
N LEU A 79 -21.30 -19.52 -36.42
CA LEU A 79 -22.22 -19.67 -35.28
C LEU A 79 -22.87 -21.06 -35.27
N GLU A 80 -23.31 -21.58 -36.43
CA GLU A 80 -23.84 -22.95 -36.53
C GLU A 80 -22.84 -24.01 -36.06
N LYS A 81 -21.54 -23.77 -36.20
CA LYS A 81 -20.48 -24.67 -35.73
C LYS A 81 -20.16 -24.50 -34.24
N PHE A 82 -20.26 -23.29 -33.72
CA PHE A 82 -19.63 -22.92 -32.45
C PHE A 82 -20.58 -22.79 -31.27
N GLU A 83 -21.89 -22.66 -31.48
CA GLU A 83 -22.86 -22.55 -30.39
C GLU A 83 -22.88 -23.82 -29.51
N LEU A 84 -22.87 -23.63 -28.19
CA LEU A 84 -23.06 -24.71 -27.22
C LEU A 84 -24.54 -24.97 -26.99
N SER A 85 -24.87 -26.20 -26.61
CA SER A 85 -26.23 -26.55 -26.25
C SER A 85 -26.66 -25.92 -24.91
N PRO A 86 -27.98 -25.77 -24.66
CA PRO A 86 -28.48 -25.30 -23.36
C PRO A 86 -27.99 -26.13 -22.16
N ASP A 87 -27.83 -27.45 -22.33
CA ASP A 87 -27.30 -28.34 -21.29
C ASP A 87 -25.82 -28.04 -21.00
N GLU A 88 -25.02 -27.80 -22.04
CA GLU A 88 -23.62 -27.40 -21.89
C GLU A 88 -23.48 -26.05 -21.20
N HIS A 89 -24.31 -25.06 -21.54
CA HIS A 89 -24.34 -23.79 -20.81
C HIS A 89 -24.71 -23.96 -19.34
N TYR A 90 -25.69 -24.83 -19.02
CA TYR A 90 -26.02 -25.13 -17.63
C TYR A 90 -24.85 -25.79 -16.89
N ARG A 91 -24.17 -26.74 -17.52
CA ARG A 91 -22.98 -27.40 -16.97
C ARG A 91 -21.83 -26.42 -16.75
N LEU A 92 -21.62 -25.46 -17.66
CA LEU A 92 -20.64 -24.37 -17.48
C LEU A 92 -21.00 -23.46 -16.30
N PHE A 93 -22.27 -23.08 -16.18
CA PHE A 93 -22.76 -22.29 -15.06
C PHE A 93 -22.51 -23.01 -13.72
N ASP A 94 -22.89 -24.28 -13.61
CA ASP A 94 -22.67 -25.10 -12.41
C ASP A 94 -21.18 -25.26 -12.09
N TYR A 95 -20.34 -25.46 -13.11
CA TYR A 95 -18.89 -25.53 -12.96
C TYR A 95 -18.30 -24.23 -12.40
N CYS A 96 -18.67 -23.08 -12.97
CA CYS A 96 -18.22 -21.77 -12.51
C CYS A 96 -18.59 -21.52 -11.03
N GLN A 97 -19.80 -21.91 -10.62
CA GLN A 97 -20.22 -21.79 -9.21
C GLN A 97 -19.38 -22.63 -8.26
N LYS A 98 -19.00 -23.86 -8.66
CA LYS A 98 -18.18 -24.77 -7.84
C LYS A 98 -16.76 -24.26 -7.63
N ILE A 99 -16.12 -23.77 -8.69
CA ILE A 99 -14.75 -23.26 -8.61
C ILE A 99 -14.72 -21.83 -8.04
N GLY A 100 -15.85 -21.11 -8.12
CA GLY A 100 -16.06 -19.85 -7.44
C GLY A 100 -15.80 -18.61 -8.29
N ILE A 101 -16.01 -18.70 -9.61
CA ILE A 101 -15.96 -17.58 -10.56
C ILE A 101 -17.37 -17.22 -11.03
N GLU A 102 -17.65 -15.94 -11.29
CA GLU A 102 -18.97 -15.53 -11.74
C GLU A 102 -19.20 -15.88 -13.22
N TYR A 103 -20.35 -16.46 -13.53
CA TYR A 103 -20.79 -16.74 -14.89
C TYR A 103 -21.78 -15.66 -15.36
N LEU A 104 -21.48 -15.04 -16.49
CA LEU A 104 -22.43 -14.20 -17.22
C LEU A 104 -22.65 -14.72 -18.63
N CYS A 105 -23.80 -14.37 -19.20
CA CYS A 105 -24.11 -14.68 -20.59
C CYS A 105 -24.85 -13.52 -21.25
N THR A 106 -24.53 -13.28 -22.52
CA THR A 106 -25.28 -12.37 -23.39
C THR A 106 -26.39 -13.16 -24.11
N PRO A 107 -27.68 -12.99 -23.76
CA PRO A 107 -28.77 -13.52 -24.58
C PRO A 107 -28.96 -12.64 -25.82
N TRP A 108 -29.07 -13.25 -26.98
CA TRP A 108 -29.36 -12.54 -28.24
C TRP A 108 -30.84 -12.56 -28.64
N ASP A 109 -31.66 -13.29 -27.88
CA ASP A 109 -33.08 -13.47 -28.15
C ASP A 109 -33.86 -13.82 -26.88
N LEU A 110 -35.19 -13.84 -26.98
CA LEU A 110 -36.09 -14.10 -25.86
C LEU A 110 -36.04 -15.57 -25.38
N GLU A 111 -35.74 -16.52 -26.26
CA GLU A 111 -35.65 -17.93 -25.88
C GLU A 111 -34.36 -18.20 -25.11
N SER A 112 -33.23 -17.66 -25.58
CA SER A 112 -31.97 -17.63 -24.83
C SER A 112 -32.17 -17.00 -23.45
N THR A 113 -32.93 -15.91 -23.35
CA THR A 113 -33.28 -15.30 -22.05
C THR A 113 -34.06 -16.26 -21.15
N ARG A 114 -35.05 -17.00 -21.67
CA ARG A 114 -35.80 -18.00 -20.87
C ARG A 114 -34.91 -19.13 -20.38
N ILE A 115 -34.00 -19.61 -21.24
CA ILE A 115 -33.05 -20.67 -20.89
C ILE A 115 -32.14 -20.19 -19.74
N LEU A 116 -31.56 -19.00 -19.86
CA LEU A 116 -30.71 -18.42 -18.80
C LEU A 116 -31.47 -18.19 -17.48
N GLU A 117 -32.74 -17.78 -17.54
CA GLU A 117 -33.59 -17.67 -16.35
C GLU A 117 -33.83 -19.04 -15.68
N SER A 118 -33.94 -20.13 -16.47
CA SER A 118 -34.25 -21.46 -15.95
C SER A 118 -33.20 -22.02 -14.98
N PHE A 119 -31.94 -21.57 -15.10
CA PHE A 119 -30.87 -21.93 -14.16
C PHE A 119 -30.38 -20.76 -13.29
N GLY A 120 -31.04 -19.61 -13.36
CA GLY A 120 -30.89 -18.56 -12.35
C GLY A 120 -29.63 -17.70 -12.47
N VAL A 121 -29.20 -17.35 -13.69
CA VAL A 121 -28.05 -16.44 -13.87
C VAL A 121 -28.22 -15.14 -13.05
N PRO A 122 -27.14 -14.56 -12.51
CA PRO A 122 -27.24 -13.43 -11.58
C PRO A 122 -27.54 -12.08 -12.25
N GLY A 123 -27.30 -11.97 -13.56
CA GLY A 123 -27.43 -10.74 -14.34
C GLY A 123 -27.18 -10.98 -15.82
N TYR A 124 -27.32 -9.92 -16.62
CA TYR A 124 -27.26 -10.01 -18.07
C TYR A 124 -26.28 -9.01 -18.68
N LYS A 125 -25.57 -9.46 -19.71
CA LYS A 125 -24.90 -8.57 -20.65
C LYS A 125 -25.83 -8.33 -21.84
N ILE A 126 -25.99 -7.07 -22.25
CA ILE A 126 -26.64 -6.72 -23.52
C ILE A 126 -25.56 -6.32 -24.53
N SER A 127 -25.63 -6.94 -25.71
CA SER A 127 -24.68 -6.73 -26.80
C SER A 127 -24.83 -5.30 -27.35
N SER A 128 -23.78 -4.80 -28.02
CA SER A 128 -23.88 -3.54 -28.77
C SER A 128 -24.95 -3.59 -29.86
N ALA A 129 -25.21 -4.77 -30.44
CA ALA A 129 -26.23 -4.95 -31.48
C ALA A 129 -27.66 -4.82 -30.93
N ASP A 130 -27.85 -5.14 -29.65
CA ASP A 130 -29.15 -5.14 -28.98
C ASP A 130 -29.41 -3.91 -28.12
N LEU A 131 -28.53 -2.91 -28.10
CA LEU A 131 -28.75 -1.69 -27.30
C LEU A 131 -30.07 -0.99 -27.65
N THR A 132 -30.45 -1.03 -28.94
CA THR A 132 -31.69 -0.42 -29.45
C THR A 132 -32.88 -1.39 -29.45
N ASN A 133 -32.66 -2.66 -29.08
CA ASN A 133 -33.68 -3.70 -29.03
C ASN A 133 -34.49 -3.61 -27.73
N LEU A 134 -35.32 -2.55 -27.62
CA LEU A 134 -36.15 -2.32 -26.44
C LEU A 134 -37.06 -3.50 -26.05
N PRO A 135 -37.63 -4.30 -26.98
CA PRO A 135 -38.37 -5.51 -26.60
C PRO A 135 -37.55 -6.54 -25.82
N LEU A 136 -36.30 -6.82 -26.23
CA LEU A 136 -35.41 -7.71 -25.48
C LEU A 136 -35.02 -7.09 -24.15
N ILE A 137 -34.67 -5.80 -24.14
CA ILE A 137 -34.30 -5.06 -22.93
C ILE A 137 -35.46 -5.03 -21.92
N ASP A 138 -36.70 -4.89 -22.36
CA ASP A 138 -37.90 -4.98 -21.50
C ASP A 138 -38.01 -6.37 -20.85
N ALA A 139 -37.80 -7.44 -21.62
CA ALA A 139 -37.86 -8.80 -21.11
C ALA A 139 -36.84 -9.05 -19.99
N VAL A 140 -35.58 -8.67 -20.20
CA VAL A 140 -34.53 -8.82 -19.18
C VAL A 140 -34.72 -7.84 -18.01
N ALA A 141 -35.17 -6.61 -18.25
CA ALA A 141 -35.39 -5.63 -17.17
C ALA A 141 -36.53 -6.06 -16.22
N ARG A 142 -37.54 -6.79 -16.71
CA ARG A 142 -38.61 -7.35 -15.88
C ARG A 142 -38.16 -8.44 -14.93
N THR A 143 -37.01 -9.08 -15.19
CA THR A 143 -36.40 -10.02 -14.23
C THR A 143 -35.87 -9.30 -12.98
N GLN A 144 -35.72 -7.97 -13.05
CA GLN A 144 -35.12 -7.11 -12.01
C GLN A 144 -33.66 -7.45 -11.68
N LYS A 145 -33.01 -8.29 -12.51
CA LYS A 145 -31.59 -8.58 -12.42
C LYS A 145 -30.77 -7.43 -13.04
N PRO A 146 -29.55 -7.18 -12.54
CA PRO A 146 -28.72 -6.10 -13.07
C PRO A 146 -28.21 -6.37 -14.48
N LEU A 147 -27.93 -5.28 -15.21
CA LEU A 147 -27.59 -5.30 -16.63
C LEU A 147 -26.24 -4.62 -16.91
N ILE A 148 -25.49 -5.14 -17.88
CA ILE A 148 -24.29 -4.49 -18.42
C ILE A 148 -24.50 -4.28 -19.92
N LEU A 149 -24.58 -3.04 -20.39
CA LEU A 149 -24.92 -2.74 -21.79
C LEU A 149 -23.72 -2.16 -22.54
N SER A 150 -23.34 -2.76 -23.66
CA SER A 150 -22.31 -2.17 -24.53
C SER A 150 -22.96 -1.17 -25.47
N THR A 151 -22.28 -0.07 -25.75
CA THR A 151 -22.82 1.06 -26.52
C THR A 151 -22.20 1.20 -27.91
N GLY A 152 -21.47 0.19 -28.39
CA GLY A 152 -20.91 0.19 -29.73
C GLY A 152 -22.01 0.26 -30.79
N MET A 153 -21.66 0.75 -31.99
CA MET A 153 -22.60 0.92 -33.13
C MET A 153 -23.77 1.89 -32.86
N SER A 154 -23.80 2.59 -31.74
CA SER A 154 -24.94 3.44 -31.33
C SER A 154 -24.55 4.91 -31.24
N TYR A 155 -25.44 5.79 -31.68
CA TYR A 155 -25.30 7.23 -31.46
C TYR A 155 -25.70 7.60 -30.02
N PHE A 156 -25.22 8.76 -29.55
CA PHE A 156 -25.50 9.24 -28.19
C PHE A 156 -27.00 9.33 -27.85
N ASP A 157 -27.83 9.77 -28.80
CA ASP A 157 -29.28 9.86 -28.60
C ASP A 157 -29.97 8.49 -28.48
N GLU A 158 -29.41 7.45 -29.10
CA GLU A 158 -29.91 6.08 -28.96
C GLU A 158 -29.59 5.52 -27.58
N VAL A 159 -28.34 5.72 -27.11
CA VAL A 159 -27.94 5.40 -25.74
C VAL A 159 -28.85 6.11 -24.73
N LYS A 160 -29.11 7.40 -24.93
CA LYS A 160 -29.99 8.20 -24.06
C LYS A 160 -31.41 7.65 -23.98
N LYS A 161 -31.98 7.19 -25.10
CA LYS A 161 -33.32 6.56 -25.11
C LYS A 161 -33.34 5.27 -24.30
N THR A 162 -32.33 4.41 -24.46
CA THR A 162 -32.22 3.16 -23.72
C THR A 162 -32.01 3.41 -22.22
N VAL A 163 -31.17 4.37 -21.85
CA VAL A 163 -30.99 4.78 -20.44
C VAL A 163 -32.30 5.27 -19.83
N ALA A 164 -33.03 6.15 -20.51
CA ALA A 164 -34.33 6.62 -20.02
C ALA A 164 -35.35 5.47 -19.88
N PHE A 165 -35.31 4.50 -20.79
CA PHE A 165 -36.13 3.29 -20.70
C PHE A 165 -35.79 2.47 -19.45
N LEU A 166 -34.50 2.16 -19.22
CA LEU A 166 -34.05 1.41 -18.04
C LEU A 166 -34.37 2.11 -16.72
N GLN A 167 -34.19 3.43 -16.67
CA GLN A 167 -34.55 4.24 -15.50
C GLN A 167 -36.05 4.15 -15.16
N LYS A 168 -36.91 4.17 -16.18
CA LYS A 168 -38.36 3.98 -15.99
C LYS A 168 -38.71 2.60 -15.40
N HIS A 169 -37.90 1.58 -15.69
CA HIS A 169 -38.03 0.23 -15.17
C HIS A 169 -37.32 0.01 -13.82
N ASN A 170 -36.70 1.05 -13.25
CA ASN A 170 -35.86 0.98 -12.04
C ASN A 170 -34.77 -0.11 -12.15
N ALA A 171 -34.24 -0.33 -13.36
CA ALA A 171 -33.21 -1.34 -13.56
C ALA A 171 -31.86 -0.86 -12.99
N ASN A 172 -31.11 -1.79 -12.40
CA ASN A 172 -29.69 -1.57 -12.08
C ASN A 172 -28.86 -1.87 -13.32
N PHE A 173 -28.01 -0.93 -13.76
CA PHE A 173 -27.21 -1.15 -14.95
C PHE A 173 -25.86 -0.43 -14.96
N ALA A 174 -24.98 -0.86 -15.86
CA ALA A 174 -23.75 -0.16 -16.24
C ALA A 174 -23.66 -0.04 -17.77
N LEU A 175 -22.97 1.00 -18.26
CA LEU A 175 -22.72 1.22 -19.68
C LEU A 175 -21.26 0.93 -20.02
N LEU A 176 -20.98 0.20 -21.10
CA LEU A 176 -19.62 -0.02 -21.58
C LEU A 176 -19.41 0.73 -22.88
N HIS A 177 -18.43 1.65 -22.88
CA HIS A 177 -17.89 2.18 -24.12
C HIS A 177 -17.28 1.04 -24.95
N CYS A 178 -17.54 1.03 -26.25
CA CYS A 178 -17.15 -0.06 -27.13
C CYS A 178 -17.01 0.42 -28.58
N ASN A 179 -15.95 -0.02 -29.26
CA ASN A 179 -15.87 0.00 -30.72
C ASN A 179 -16.05 -1.43 -31.23
N SER A 180 -17.15 -1.71 -31.92
CA SER A 180 -17.53 -3.06 -32.39
C SER A 180 -16.83 -3.48 -33.69
N THR A 181 -15.51 -3.25 -33.79
CA THR A 181 -14.67 -3.76 -34.87
C THR A 181 -13.64 -4.72 -34.31
N TYR A 182 -13.39 -5.83 -35.01
CA TYR A 182 -12.65 -6.97 -34.47
C TYR A 182 -11.49 -7.34 -35.40
N PRO A 183 -10.25 -6.96 -35.06
CA PRO A 183 -9.83 -6.05 -33.99
C PRO A 183 -10.00 -4.55 -34.32
N ALA A 184 -10.24 -3.75 -33.29
CA ALA A 184 -10.49 -2.32 -33.41
C ALA A 184 -9.20 -1.51 -33.69
N PRO A 185 -9.17 -0.65 -34.73
CA PRO A 185 -8.07 0.28 -34.95
C PRO A 185 -7.99 1.33 -33.83
N LEU A 186 -6.77 1.61 -33.34
CA LEU A 186 -6.57 2.49 -32.19
C LEU A 186 -7.17 3.89 -32.38
N GLN A 187 -7.06 4.46 -33.59
CA GLN A 187 -7.59 5.78 -33.94
C GLN A 187 -9.13 5.87 -33.85
N ASP A 188 -9.83 4.73 -33.91
CA ASP A 188 -11.29 4.68 -33.92
C ASP A 188 -11.88 4.38 -32.53
N ILE A 189 -11.05 4.09 -31.53
CA ILE A 189 -11.53 3.70 -30.20
C ILE A 189 -12.21 4.85 -29.47
N ASN A 190 -11.65 6.07 -29.53
CA ASN A 190 -12.24 7.27 -28.92
C ASN A 190 -12.61 7.13 -27.42
N LEU A 191 -11.63 6.79 -26.56
CA LEU A 191 -11.84 6.64 -25.10
C LEU A 191 -12.47 7.87 -24.42
N ASN A 192 -12.24 9.07 -24.96
CA ASN A 192 -12.85 10.30 -24.44
C ASN A 192 -14.38 10.26 -24.46
N TRP A 193 -15.01 9.42 -25.29
CA TRP A 193 -16.47 9.27 -25.31
C TRP A 193 -17.04 8.65 -24.02
N MET A 194 -16.21 7.97 -23.20
CA MET A 194 -16.63 7.53 -21.86
C MET A 194 -17.07 8.71 -20.99
N SER A 195 -16.47 9.89 -21.13
CA SER A 195 -16.91 11.10 -20.41
C SER A 195 -18.34 11.50 -20.79
N ARG A 196 -18.72 11.33 -22.06
CA ARG A 196 -20.09 11.56 -22.55
C ARG A 196 -21.06 10.54 -21.97
N LEU A 197 -20.67 9.27 -21.89
CA LEU A 197 -21.50 8.24 -21.25
C LEU A 197 -21.70 8.52 -19.75
N LYS A 198 -20.69 9.09 -19.07
CA LYS A 198 -20.78 9.49 -17.66
C LYS A 198 -21.82 10.59 -17.40
N GLU A 199 -22.20 11.38 -18.42
CA GLU A 199 -23.32 12.32 -18.33
C GLU A 199 -24.68 11.61 -18.22
N LEU A 200 -24.79 10.37 -18.71
CA LEU A 200 -26.02 9.58 -18.69
C LEU A 200 -26.07 8.61 -17.49
N HIS A 201 -24.93 8.08 -17.06
CA HIS A 201 -24.86 7.11 -15.98
C HIS A 201 -23.50 7.15 -15.24
N PRO A 202 -23.45 7.08 -13.89
CA PRO A 202 -22.19 7.18 -13.15
C PRO A 202 -21.29 5.93 -13.26
N LEU A 203 -21.88 4.76 -13.54
CA LEU A 203 -21.15 3.51 -13.74
C LEU A 203 -20.94 3.28 -15.24
N VAL A 204 -19.74 3.62 -15.70
CA VAL A 204 -19.28 3.45 -17.08
C VAL A 204 -18.02 2.60 -17.08
N GLY A 205 -17.98 1.59 -17.95
CA GLY A 205 -16.82 0.75 -18.20
C GLY A 205 -16.39 0.79 -19.67
N TYR A 206 -15.58 -0.20 -20.05
CA TYR A 206 -15.02 -0.35 -21.38
C TYR A 206 -15.05 -1.83 -21.81
N SER A 207 -15.55 -2.08 -23.02
CA SER A 207 -15.53 -3.38 -23.70
C SER A 207 -14.65 -3.23 -24.93
N GLY A 208 -13.48 -3.88 -24.89
CA GLY A 208 -12.37 -3.66 -25.80
C GLY A 208 -12.16 -4.78 -26.81
N HIS A 209 -11.88 -4.39 -28.05
CA HIS A 209 -11.58 -5.27 -29.18
C HIS A 209 -10.26 -4.90 -29.87
N GLU A 210 -9.48 -4.04 -29.25
CA GLU A 210 -8.18 -3.57 -29.75
C GLU A 210 -7.07 -4.61 -29.61
N ARG A 211 -5.93 -4.40 -30.25
CA ARG A 211 -4.75 -5.23 -30.01
C ARG A 211 -4.00 -4.75 -28.76
N GLY A 212 -3.51 -5.70 -27.96
CA GLY A 212 -2.80 -5.41 -26.72
C GLY A 212 -3.70 -4.82 -25.63
N ILE A 213 -3.07 -4.32 -24.56
CA ILE A 213 -3.73 -3.98 -23.29
C ILE A 213 -3.66 -2.49 -22.90
N ALA A 214 -2.88 -1.68 -23.64
CA ALA A 214 -2.62 -0.28 -23.29
C ALA A 214 -3.90 0.57 -23.22
N VAL A 215 -4.87 0.32 -24.11
CA VAL A 215 -6.13 1.05 -24.14
C VAL A 215 -7.01 0.68 -22.94
N SER A 216 -7.00 -0.58 -22.51
CA SER A 216 -7.74 -1.03 -21.33
C SER A 216 -7.19 -0.39 -20.05
N PHE A 217 -5.87 -0.24 -19.94
CA PHE A 217 -5.23 0.55 -18.87
C PHE A 217 -5.66 2.01 -18.90
N ALA A 218 -5.62 2.65 -20.07
CA ALA A 218 -6.06 4.04 -20.22
C ALA A 218 -7.56 4.20 -19.87
N ALA A 219 -8.40 3.24 -20.24
CA ALA A 219 -9.82 3.24 -19.87
C ALA A 219 -10.00 3.18 -18.35
N ARG A 220 -9.24 2.35 -17.63
CA ARG A 220 -9.27 2.31 -16.15
C ARG A 220 -8.81 3.63 -15.54
N ALA A 221 -7.74 4.22 -16.06
CA ALA A 221 -7.24 5.54 -15.60
C ALA A 221 -8.28 6.66 -15.83
N LEU A 222 -9.09 6.56 -16.90
CA LEU A 222 -10.22 7.45 -17.16
C LEU A 222 -11.49 7.10 -16.33
N GLY A 223 -11.37 6.14 -15.41
CA GLY A 223 -12.39 5.73 -14.47
C GLY A 223 -13.42 4.76 -15.05
N ALA A 224 -13.00 3.80 -15.88
CA ALA A 224 -13.80 2.62 -16.19
C ALA A 224 -14.00 1.75 -14.93
N CYS A 225 -15.26 1.46 -14.58
CA CYS A 225 -15.61 0.54 -13.47
C CYS A 225 -15.68 -0.93 -13.90
N ILE A 226 -15.72 -1.20 -15.20
CA ILE A 226 -15.73 -2.55 -15.77
C ILE A 226 -14.76 -2.55 -16.96
N ILE A 227 -13.90 -3.55 -17.06
CA ILE A 227 -13.09 -3.84 -18.25
C ILE A 227 -13.49 -5.23 -18.77
N GLU A 228 -13.96 -5.28 -20.01
CA GLU A 228 -14.31 -6.52 -20.71
C GLU A 228 -13.39 -6.69 -21.91
N ARG A 229 -12.71 -7.84 -22.01
CA ARG A 229 -11.85 -8.20 -23.13
C ARG A 229 -12.09 -9.65 -23.52
N HIS A 230 -12.05 -9.95 -24.82
CA HIS A 230 -12.12 -11.34 -25.27
C HIS A 230 -10.90 -12.14 -24.82
N PHE A 231 -11.11 -13.39 -24.43
CA PHE A 231 -10.09 -14.31 -23.92
C PHE A 231 -10.04 -15.58 -24.78
N THR A 232 -8.84 -16.04 -25.12
CA THR A 232 -8.64 -17.22 -25.96
C THR A 232 -7.41 -18.02 -25.57
N LEU A 233 -7.36 -19.28 -26.01
CA LEU A 233 -6.17 -20.14 -25.89
C LEU A 233 -5.15 -19.84 -26.99
N ASP A 234 -5.63 -19.43 -28.17
CA ASP A 234 -4.82 -19.18 -29.36
C ASP A 234 -5.57 -18.21 -30.29
N ARG A 235 -4.88 -17.12 -30.67
CA ARG A 235 -5.41 -16.07 -31.56
C ARG A 235 -5.49 -16.48 -33.03
N GLU A 236 -4.83 -17.55 -33.44
CA GLU A 236 -4.80 -18.05 -34.83
C GLU A 236 -5.93 -19.03 -35.15
N MET A 237 -6.70 -19.45 -34.14
CA MET A 237 -7.84 -20.36 -34.32
C MET A 237 -8.97 -19.76 -35.19
N GLU A 238 -9.73 -20.64 -35.86
CA GLU A 238 -10.88 -20.24 -36.69
C GLU A 238 -11.97 -19.60 -35.83
N GLY A 239 -12.29 -18.34 -36.09
CA GLY A 239 -13.48 -17.71 -35.52
C GLY A 239 -13.46 -16.19 -35.64
N PRO A 240 -14.58 -15.53 -35.32
CA PRO A 240 -14.71 -14.09 -35.54
C PRO A 240 -13.88 -13.27 -34.54
N ASP A 241 -13.64 -13.81 -33.34
CA ASP A 241 -13.17 -13.03 -32.20
C ASP A 241 -11.73 -13.34 -31.78
N HIS A 242 -11.15 -14.48 -32.19
CA HIS A 242 -9.79 -14.90 -31.82
C HIS A 242 -8.74 -13.82 -32.10
N ALA A 243 -8.82 -13.17 -33.27
CA ALA A 243 -7.88 -12.12 -33.66
C ALA A 243 -7.91 -10.86 -32.76
N ALA A 244 -9.04 -10.60 -32.08
CA ALA A 244 -9.21 -9.48 -31.14
C ALA A 244 -9.03 -9.89 -29.67
N SER A 245 -8.90 -11.18 -29.40
CA SER A 245 -8.78 -11.76 -28.08
C SER A 245 -7.36 -11.59 -27.50
N LEU A 246 -7.26 -11.75 -26.18
CA LEU A 246 -6.02 -11.86 -25.44
C LEU A 246 -5.79 -13.31 -25.03
N GLU A 247 -4.53 -13.75 -25.07
CA GLU A 247 -4.11 -15.05 -24.54
C GLU A 247 -3.76 -14.93 -23.05
N PHE A 248 -3.46 -16.06 -22.40
CA PHE A 248 -3.15 -16.15 -20.97
C PHE A 248 -2.22 -15.03 -20.46
N ASN A 249 -1.04 -14.90 -21.06
CA ASN A 249 -0.01 -13.96 -20.57
C ASN A 249 -0.44 -12.49 -20.72
N ASP A 250 -1.12 -12.14 -21.82
CA ASP A 250 -1.61 -10.79 -22.05
C ASP A 250 -2.73 -10.44 -21.07
N PHE A 251 -3.63 -11.40 -20.79
CA PHE A 251 -4.73 -11.19 -19.86
C PHE A 251 -4.23 -11.13 -18.40
N ASP A 252 -3.23 -11.95 -18.03
CA ASP A 252 -2.56 -11.87 -16.73
C ASP A 252 -1.87 -10.52 -16.51
N ALA A 253 -1.14 -10.04 -17.52
CA ALA A 253 -0.56 -8.70 -17.51
C ALA A 253 -1.65 -7.60 -17.39
N LEU A 254 -2.79 -7.77 -18.05
CA LEU A 254 -3.93 -6.86 -17.94
C LEU A 254 -4.48 -6.83 -16.51
N VAL A 255 -4.72 -7.98 -15.88
CA VAL A 255 -5.27 -8.03 -14.51
C VAL A 255 -4.32 -7.37 -13.53
N LYS A 256 -3.03 -7.74 -13.55
CA LYS A 256 -2.02 -7.16 -12.66
C LYS A 256 -1.90 -5.64 -12.85
N GLY A 257 -1.75 -5.19 -14.09
CA GLY A 257 -1.62 -3.76 -14.38
C GLY A 257 -2.87 -2.94 -14.01
N LEU A 258 -4.07 -3.53 -14.12
CA LEU A 258 -5.29 -2.86 -13.65
C LEU A 258 -5.29 -2.68 -12.12
N ARG A 259 -4.80 -3.65 -11.35
CA ARG A 259 -4.67 -3.52 -9.88
C ARG A 259 -3.59 -2.52 -9.49
N ASP A 260 -2.47 -2.47 -10.21
CA ASP A 260 -1.42 -1.46 -9.99
C ASP A 260 -1.95 -0.04 -10.24
N ILE A 261 -2.72 0.16 -11.32
CA ILE A 261 -3.35 1.45 -11.64
C ILE A 261 -4.35 1.85 -10.55
N GLU A 262 -5.13 0.91 -10.03
CA GLU A 262 -6.08 1.18 -8.95
C GLU A 262 -5.39 1.70 -7.69
N MET A 263 -4.28 1.08 -7.31
CA MET A 263 -3.46 1.53 -6.21
C MET A 263 -2.82 2.90 -6.48
N ALA A 264 -2.35 3.14 -7.70
CA ALA A 264 -1.66 4.37 -8.09
C ALA A 264 -2.59 5.59 -8.29
N LEU A 265 -3.88 5.38 -8.61
CA LEU A 265 -4.85 6.47 -8.80
C LEU A 265 -5.07 7.31 -7.53
N GLY A 266 -4.90 6.72 -6.34
CA GLY A 266 -4.99 7.42 -5.07
C GLY A 266 -6.39 8.03 -4.80
N SER A 267 -6.41 9.12 -4.01
CA SER A 267 -7.62 9.87 -3.69
C SER A 267 -7.57 11.31 -4.24
N SER A 268 -8.72 11.96 -4.31
CA SER A 268 -8.83 13.39 -4.67
C SER A 268 -8.73 14.32 -3.45
N GLU A 269 -8.20 13.82 -2.32
CA GLU A 269 -8.03 14.60 -1.10
C GLU A 269 -6.84 15.57 -1.20
N GLU A 270 -6.65 16.40 -0.18
CA GLU A 270 -5.50 17.30 -0.11
C GLU A 270 -4.18 16.50 -0.08
N ARG A 271 -3.18 16.95 -0.84
CA ARG A 271 -1.90 16.25 -0.94
C ARG A 271 -1.17 16.28 0.40
N VAL A 272 -0.88 15.09 0.91
CA VAL A 272 0.04 14.87 2.03
C VAL A 272 1.36 14.34 1.47
N LEU A 273 2.48 14.80 2.00
CA LEU A 273 3.80 14.26 1.63
C LEU A 273 3.98 12.89 2.24
N SER A 274 4.42 11.92 1.44
CA SER A 274 4.82 10.61 1.95
C SER A 274 6.09 10.70 2.80
N GLN A 275 6.31 9.75 3.71
CA GLN A 275 7.51 9.74 4.57
C GLN A 275 8.81 9.83 3.76
N GLY A 276 8.92 9.06 2.67
CA GLY A 276 10.06 9.13 1.76
C GLY A 276 10.25 10.51 1.12
N GLU A 277 9.15 11.21 0.76
CA GLU A 277 9.22 12.59 0.28
C GLU A 277 9.65 13.56 1.37
N ILE A 278 9.21 13.39 2.62
CA ILE A 278 9.63 14.31 3.69
C ILE A 278 11.13 14.08 4.00
N ILE A 279 11.62 12.84 4.08
CA ILE A 279 13.06 12.54 4.21
C ILE A 279 13.87 13.21 3.09
N ASN A 280 13.41 13.07 1.85
CA ASN A 280 14.06 13.72 0.71
C ASN A 280 13.97 15.24 0.79
N ARG A 281 12.84 15.79 1.24
CA ARG A 281 12.68 17.22 1.47
C ARG A 281 13.70 17.71 2.47
N GLU A 282 13.96 16.99 3.55
CA GLU A 282 14.99 17.37 4.51
C GLU A 282 16.39 17.33 3.92
N ASN A 283 16.74 16.22 3.25
CA ASN A 283 18.11 16.07 2.74
C ASN A 283 18.42 17.03 1.58
N LEU A 284 17.43 17.34 0.73
CA LEU A 284 17.65 18.04 -0.54
C LEU A 284 17.17 19.50 -0.52
N SER A 285 16.20 19.86 0.34
CA SER A 285 15.72 21.25 0.41
C SER A 285 16.75 22.17 1.07
N LYS A 286 16.37 23.44 1.17
CA LYS A 286 17.18 24.49 1.77
C LYS A 286 16.51 24.98 3.06
N SER A 287 17.32 25.52 3.94
CA SER A 287 16.91 26.24 5.14
C SER A 287 17.59 27.60 5.21
N LEU A 288 17.01 28.47 6.03
CA LEU A 288 17.64 29.69 6.49
C LEU A 288 18.65 29.35 7.58
N ILE A 289 19.88 29.81 7.41
CA ILE A 289 20.99 29.63 8.35
C ILE A 289 21.62 30.98 8.70
N ALA A 290 22.29 31.06 9.84
CA ALA A 290 23.13 32.20 10.17
C ALA A 290 24.32 32.27 9.20
N SER A 291 24.54 33.44 8.59
CA SER A 291 25.66 33.68 7.66
C SER A 291 27.00 33.96 8.37
N ARG A 292 26.96 34.13 9.69
CA ARG A 292 28.06 34.47 10.60
C ARG A 292 27.60 34.20 12.04
N PRO A 293 28.50 34.19 13.04
CA PRO A 293 28.07 34.14 14.44
C PRO A 293 27.19 35.34 14.82
N LEU A 294 26.09 35.06 15.52
CA LEU A 294 25.10 36.03 16.00
C LEU A 294 24.92 35.90 17.51
N LYS A 295 24.75 37.05 18.20
CA LYS A 295 24.57 37.08 19.66
C LYS A 295 23.10 37.31 20.03
N LEU A 296 22.71 36.79 21.19
CA LEU A 296 21.42 37.07 21.80
C LEU A 296 21.15 38.58 21.81
N GLY A 297 19.94 38.97 21.40
CA GLY A 297 19.52 40.35 21.24
C GLY A 297 19.83 40.99 19.88
N THR A 298 20.49 40.27 18.96
CA THR A 298 20.75 40.77 17.59
C THR A 298 19.43 40.96 16.83
N VAL A 299 19.24 42.11 16.20
CA VAL A 299 18.13 42.35 15.25
C VAL A 299 18.57 41.85 13.88
N LEU A 300 17.88 40.84 13.33
CA LEU A 300 18.28 40.15 12.12
C LEU A 300 18.18 41.04 10.88
N ALA A 301 19.29 41.23 10.17
CA ALA A 301 19.38 41.95 8.90
C ALA A 301 19.63 41.00 7.72
N PRO A 302 19.44 41.43 6.46
CA PRO A 302 19.67 40.58 5.28
C PRO A 302 21.07 39.94 5.21
N GLY A 303 22.09 40.63 5.73
CA GLY A 303 23.46 40.12 5.75
C GLY A 303 23.71 39.01 6.77
N ASP A 304 22.77 38.77 7.71
CA ASP A 304 22.89 37.80 8.80
C ASP A 304 22.32 36.42 8.44
N ILE A 305 21.63 36.31 7.30
CA ILE A 305 20.88 35.12 6.89
C ILE A 305 21.41 34.63 5.54
N SER A 306 21.67 33.33 5.44
CA SER A 306 22.01 32.65 4.18
C SER A 306 21.04 31.49 3.92
N VAL A 307 21.01 31.01 2.68
CA VAL A 307 20.18 29.88 2.26
C VAL A 307 21.08 28.73 1.84
N ARG A 308 21.02 27.60 2.57
CA ARG A 308 21.83 26.39 2.31
C ARG A 308 21.03 25.12 2.58
N SER A 309 21.49 23.98 2.05
CA SER A 309 20.99 22.66 2.45
C SER A 309 21.69 22.18 3.72
N PRO A 310 21.12 21.22 4.47
CA PRO A 310 19.82 20.56 4.27
C PRO A 310 18.61 21.43 4.68
N GLY A 311 17.41 20.98 4.36
CA GLY A 311 16.12 21.54 4.73
C GLY A 311 15.69 21.21 6.17
N GLN A 312 16.59 21.40 7.15
CA GLN A 312 16.35 21.04 8.56
C GLN A 312 15.85 22.21 9.42
N GLY A 313 16.20 23.44 9.05
CA GLY A 313 15.70 24.67 9.64
C GLY A 313 14.53 25.29 8.85
N LEU A 314 14.25 26.54 9.17
CA LEU A 314 13.16 27.35 8.63
C LEU A 314 13.23 27.43 7.10
N SER A 315 12.07 27.27 6.45
CA SER A 315 11.94 27.36 4.99
C SER A 315 12.42 28.72 4.49
N PRO A 316 13.13 28.80 3.34
CA PRO A 316 13.50 30.07 2.73
C PRO A 316 12.31 30.98 2.41
N GLN A 317 11.10 30.43 2.32
CA GLN A 317 9.86 31.21 2.18
C GLN A 317 9.59 32.13 3.38
N CYS A 318 10.18 31.84 4.55
CA CYS A 318 10.04 32.66 5.75
C CYS A 318 11.10 33.75 5.87
N TYR A 319 11.95 33.94 4.84
CA TYR A 319 13.07 34.89 4.87
C TYR A 319 12.62 36.30 5.27
N GLU A 320 11.60 36.83 4.59
CA GLU A 320 11.06 38.17 4.88
C GLU A 320 10.45 38.27 6.28
N SER A 321 9.86 37.19 6.79
CA SER A 321 9.27 37.16 8.15
C SER A 321 10.33 37.14 9.25
N LEU A 322 11.54 36.69 8.93
CA LEU A 322 12.67 36.60 9.85
C LEU A 322 13.43 37.95 9.96
N LEU A 323 13.41 38.76 8.90
CA LEU A 323 14.03 40.08 8.91
C LEU A 323 13.41 40.99 9.98
N GLY A 324 14.26 41.67 10.75
CA GLY A 324 13.86 42.56 11.83
C GLY A 324 13.45 41.85 13.13
N LYS A 325 13.44 40.51 13.18
CA LYS A 325 13.25 39.77 14.44
C LYS A 325 14.47 39.92 15.35
N VAL A 326 14.21 39.90 16.66
CA VAL A 326 15.27 39.89 17.68
C VAL A 326 15.62 38.45 17.99
N LEU A 327 16.90 38.11 17.92
CA LEU A 327 17.37 36.77 18.21
C LEU A 327 17.36 36.49 19.72
N HIS A 328 16.79 35.36 20.14
CA HIS A 328 16.63 34.99 21.54
C HIS A 328 17.66 33.98 22.07
N ARG A 329 18.68 33.66 21.25
CA ARG A 329 19.78 32.75 21.59
C ARG A 329 21.07 33.20 20.89
N ASP A 330 22.21 32.71 21.36
CA ASP A 330 23.43 32.79 20.56
C ASP A 330 23.34 31.76 19.42
N MET A 331 23.91 32.09 18.26
CA MET A 331 24.03 31.21 17.10
C MET A 331 25.45 31.29 16.55
N GLU A 332 26.02 30.14 16.19
CA GLU A 332 27.25 30.05 15.43
C GLU A 332 27.00 30.19 13.92
N GLU A 333 28.06 30.32 13.12
CA GLU A 333 27.93 30.31 11.67
C GLU A 333 27.31 28.98 11.20
N GLU A 334 26.40 29.05 10.23
CA GLU A 334 25.65 27.93 9.67
C GLU A 334 24.58 27.29 10.59
N ASP A 335 24.37 27.80 11.80
CA ASP A 335 23.26 27.38 12.64
C ASP A 335 21.91 27.65 11.96
N PHE A 336 20.99 26.69 12.09
CA PHE A 336 19.63 26.80 11.55
C PHE A 336 18.76 27.76 12.35
N PHE A 337 18.04 28.62 11.64
CA PHE A 337 16.85 29.26 12.20
C PHE A 337 15.70 28.27 12.29
N TYR A 338 14.84 28.37 13.31
CA TYR A 338 13.65 27.54 13.50
C TYR A 338 12.39 28.42 13.64
N GLN A 339 11.22 27.79 13.76
CA GLN A 339 9.95 28.51 13.95
C GLN A 339 9.96 29.38 15.23
N THR A 340 10.67 28.95 16.27
CA THR A 340 10.86 29.73 17.50
C THR A 340 11.69 31.00 17.30
N ASP A 341 12.39 31.15 16.17
CA ASP A 341 13.04 32.42 15.82
C ASP A 341 12.05 33.40 15.14
N LEU A 342 10.87 32.92 14.73
CA LEU A 342 9.75 33.76 14.26
C LEU A 342 8.74 34.09 15.37
N HIS A 343 8.54 33.16 16.31
CA HIS A 343 7.53 33.18 17.36
C HIS A 343 8.15 33.26 18.76
N GLU A 344 7.56 34.02 19.69
CA GLU A 344 8.10 34.22 21.05
C GLU A 344 7.94 33.01 22.00
N THR A 345 7.33 31.91 21.55
CA THR A 345 7.07 30.74 22.40
C THR A 345 8.21 29.74 22.27
N VAL A 346 8.97 29.55 23.35
CA VAL A 346 10.00 28.52 23.47
C VAL A 346 9.43 27.37 24.29
N ILE A 347 9.54 26.15 23.78
CA ILE A 347 9.18 24.93 24.53
C ILE A 347 10.41 24.49 25.32
N GLU A 348 10.32 24.56 26.64
CA GLU A 348 11.37 24.11 27.54
C GLU A 348 10.97 22.80 28.25
N PRO A 349 11.94 21.91 28.53
CA PRO A 349 11.69 20.70 29.29
C PRO A 349 11.20 21.00 30.70
N LYS A 350 10.34 20.12 31.22
CA LYS A 350 9.86 20.15 32.60
C LYS A 350 10.41 18.95 33.38
N ASN A 351 10.16 18.93 34.68
CA ASN A 351 10.36 17.72 35.48
C ASN A 351 9.20 16.76 35.21
N TYR A 352 9.44 15.78 34.34
CA TYR A 352 8.45 14.75 34.00
C TYR A 352 8.44 13.60 35.01
N SER A 353 7.26 13.02 35.25
CA SER A 353 7.08 11.87 36.13
C SER A 353 6.18 10.82 35.48
N PHE A 354 6.70 9.61 35.30
CA PHE A 354 5.97 8.47 34.72
C PHE A 354 5.94 7.27 35.67
N ASP A 355 5.05 6.31 35.40
CA ASP A 355 4.88 5.08 36.18
C ASP A 355 5.85 3.95 35.78
N ARG A 356 6.74 4.24 34.83
CA ARG A 356 7.76 3.36 34.26
C ARG A 356 9.00 4.18 33.89
N PRO A 357 10.16 3.55 33.69
CA PRO A 357 11.38 4.28 33.34
C PRO A 357 11.23 5.00 31.99
N TRP A 358 11.56 6.28 31.95
CA TRP A 358 11.46 7.10 30.74
C TRP A 358 12.81 7.71 30.33
N GLY A 359 12.97 7.93 29.03
CA GLY A 359 14.20 8.45 28.45
C GLY A 359 13.96 9.35 27.26
N ILE A 360 15.06 9.83 26.68
CA ILE A 360 15.07 10.53 25.39
C ILE A 360 16.22 10.00 24.51
N PRO A 361 16.04 10.02 23.19
CA PRO A 361 17.10 9.63 22.27
C PRO A 361 18.11 10.77 22.10
N VAL A 362 19.39 10.42 22.05
CA VAL A 362 20.53 11.33 21.90
C VAL A 362 21.61 10.71 21.03
N ARG A 363 22.43 11.55 20.39
CA ARG A 363 23.76 11.15 19.89
C ARG A 363 24.83 11.62 20.87
N TYR A 364 26.07 11.17 20.69
CA TYR A 364 27.19 11.56 21.57
C TYR A 364 27.33 13.09 21.71
N HIS A 365 27.19 13.82 20.61
CA HIS A 365 27.31 15.28 20.58
C HIS A 365 26.15 15.99 21.29
N ASP A 366 24.98 15.35 21.40
CA ASP A 366 23.80 15.93 22.02
C ASP A 366 23.80 15.71 23.55
N PHE A 367 24.32 14.57 23.99
CA PHE A 367 24.17 14.09 25.37
C PHE A 367 24.52 15.15 26.44
N GLN A 368 25.70 15.78 26.36
CA GLN A 368 26.13 16.76 27.37
C GLN A 368 25.16 17.93 27.47
N LYS A 369 24.70 18.43 26.31
CA LYS A 369 23.77 19.54 26.20
C LYS A 369 22.43 19.17 26.85
N PHE A 370 21.84 18.04 26.47
CA PHE A 370 20.58 17.59 27.06
C PHE A 370 20.68 17.34 28.56
N HIS A 371 21.76 16.71 29.02
CA HIS A 371 22.00 16.45 30.44
C HIS A 371 22.06 17.74 31.29
N THR A 372 22.29 18.92 30.70
CA THR A 372 22.25 20.19 31.46
C THR A 372 20.85 20.65 31.82
N PHE A 373 19.82 20.23 31.10
CA PHE A 373 18.46 20.77 31.24
C PHE A 373 17.34 19.73 31.35
N VAL A 374 17.63 18.43 31.18
CA VAL A 374 16.67 17.34 31.42
C VAL A 374 17.33 16.17 32.15
N GLN A 375 16.59 15.55 33.09
CA GLN A 375 17.05 14.45 33.93
C GLN A 375 16.12 13.23 33.79
N PRO A 376 16.21 12.47 32.69
CA PRO A 376 15.46 11.24 32.51
C PRO A 376 16.01 10.09 33.36
N ASP A 377 15.26 8.98 33.47
CA ASP A 377 15.76 7.75 34.11
C ASP A 377 16.90 7.13 33.30
N PHE A 378 16.89 7.29 31.98
CA PHE A 378 17.94 6.83 31.07
C PHE A 378 18.04 7.69 29.80
N PHE A 379 19.16 7.54 29.08
CA PHE A 379 19.32 8.07 27.72
C PHE A 379 19.44 6.93 26.71
N GLU A 380 18.83 7.08 25.54
CA GLU A 380 19.03 6.13 24.43
C GLU A 380 20.03 6.69 23.42
N PHE A 381 21.14 6.01 23.21
CA PHE A 381 22.16 6.43 22.26
C PHE A 381 21.83 5.93 20.85
N HIS A 382 21.36 6.83 19.98
CA HIS A 382 21.01 6.55 18.59
C HIS A 382 22.24 6.66 17.72
N PHE A 383 22.91 5.55 17.47
CA PHE A 383 24.12 5.57 16.66
C PHE A 383 23.80 5.63 15.17
N SER A 384 24.51 6.51 14.48
CA SER A 384 24.79 6.34 13.05
C SER A 384 26.09 5.56 12.86
N TYR A 385 26.34 5.06 11.65
CA TYR A 385 27.58 4.34 11.35
C TYR A 385 28.86 5.15 11.63
N SER A 386 28.80 6.49 11.54
CA SER A 386 29.96 7.33 11.85
C SER A 386 30.21 7.41 13.35
N ASP A 387 29.16 7.37 14.18
CA ASP A 387 29.30 7.46 15.65
C ASP A 387 30.04 6.26 16.23
N MET A 388 29.90 5.08 15.60
CA MET A 388 30.63 3.88 16.00
C MET A 388 32.15 4.02 15.91
N SER A 389 32.63 5.03 15.18
CA SER A 389 34.07 5.28 14.96
C SER A 389 34.61 6.38 15.86
N LEU A 390 33.76 7.00 16.68
CA LEU A 390 34.14 8.04 17.64
C LEU A 390 34.64 7.41 18.95
N ASP A 391 35.52 8.12 19.67
CA ASP A 391 35.88 7.75 21.04
C ASP A 391 34.85 8.35 22.01
N PRO A 392 34.10 7.53 22.78
CA PRO A 392 33.16 8.05 23.77
C PRO A 392 33.80 8.98 24.82
N ALA A 393 35.12 8.88 25.05
CA ALA A 393 35.84 9.73 26.00
C ALA A 393 35.90 11.21 25.60
N ASP A 394 35.73 11.52 24.31
CA ASP A 394 35.67 12.90 23.82
C ASP A 394 34.36 13.60 24.20
N PHE A 395 33.31 12.82 24.51
CA PHE A 395 31.95 13.32 24.74
C PHE A 395 31.43 13.04 26.16
N LEU A 396 31.94 12.01 26.83
CA LEU A 396 31.48 11.57 28.14
C LEU A 396 32.60 11.74 29.16
N HIS A 397 32.29 12.41 30.27
CA HIS A 397 33.25 12.79 31.30
C HIS A 397 32.77 12.33 32.68
N GLY A 398 33.41 11.32 33.25
CA GLY A 398 33.09 10.79 34.58
C GLY A 398 31.95 9.77 34.59
N GLU A 399 31.26 9.65 35.71
CA GLU A 399 30.11 8.75 35.88
C GLU A 399 28.81 9.55 35.95
N TYR A 400 27.75 9.05 35.30
CA TYR A 400 26.41 9.63 35.25
C TYR A 400 25.43 8.75 36.02
N ASP A 401 24.58 9.37 36.85
CA ASP A 401 23.59 8.69 37.70
C ASP A 401 22.26 8.46 36.96
N CYS A 402 22.34 7.80 35.81
CA CYS A 402 21.18 7.37 35.03
C CYS A 402 21.50 6.06 34.30
N ASP A 403 20.47 5.43 33.76
CA ASP A 403 20.63 4.24 32.92
C ASP A 403 20.89 4.62 31.44
N PHE A 404 21.20 3.63 30.60
CA PHE A 404 21.26 3.84 29.15
C PHE A 404 20.78 2.63 28.34
N VAL A 405 20.32 2.94 27.12
CA VAL A 405 19.99 2.00 26.05
C VAL A 405 20.78 2.41 24.80
N VAL A 406 21.05 1.47 23.89
CA VAL A 406 21.69 1.77 22.60
C VAL A 406 20.75 1.39 21.47
N HIS A 407 20.51 2.30 20.53
CA HIS A 407 19.88 1.99 19.26
C HIS A 407 20.96 1.77 18.22
N ALA A 408 21.06 0.55 17.70
CA ALA A 408 22.03 0.21 16.67
C ALA A 408 21.69 0.92 15.35
N PRO A 409 22.69 1.32 14.55
CA PRO A 409 22.45 1.80 13.20
C PRO A 409 21.96 0.64 12.33
N GLU A 410 20.99 0.93 11.47
CA GLU A 410 20.55 -0.02 10.44
C GLU A 410 21.45 0.03 9.21
N LEU A 411 22.05 1.19 8.94
CA LEU A 411 22.89 1.47 7.79
C LEU A 411 24.34 1.68 8.22
N PHE A 412 25.25 0.93 7.59
CA PHE A 412 26.71 0.98 7.77
C PHE A 412 27.43 1.55 6.54
N SER A 413 28.74 1.81 6.72
CA SER A 413 29.61 2.31 5.65
C SER A 413 29.56 1.44 4.40
N GLY A 414 29.62 2.06 3.21
CA GLY A 414 29.56 1.34 1.94
C GLY A 414 28.14 0.94 1.51
N SER A 415 27.12 1.55 2.10
CA SER A 415 25.71 1.26 1.81
C SER A 415 25.30 -0.17 2.20
N HIS A 416 25.78 -0.64 3.35
CA HIS A 416 25.47 -1.96 3.89
C HIS A 416 24.35 -1.86 4.93
N LEU A 417 23.28 -2.64 4.81
CA LEU A 417 22.24 -2.73 5.84
C LEU A 417 22.54 -3.86 6.81
N MET A 418 22.11 -3.71 8.06
CA MET A 418 22.18 -4.80 9.04
C MET A 418 21.25 -5.94 8.62
N ASP A 419 21.81 -7.04 8.11
CA ASP A 419 21.01 -8.23 7.84
C ASP A 419 21.64 -9.48 8.46
N LEU A 420 21.08 -9.91 9.60
CA LEU A 420 21.49 -11.08 10.35
C LEU A 420 20.76 -12.35 9.90
N ALA A 421 19.80 -12.24 8.98
CA ALA A 421 18.92 -13.31 8.52
C ALA A 421 19.10 -13.67 7.04
N THR A 422 19.83 -12.85 6.28
CA THR A 422 20.08 -13.04 4.85
C THR A 422 20.69 -14.42 4.55
N PRO A 423 20.28 -15.07 3.43
CA PRO A 423 20.91 -16.30 2.96
C PRO A 423 22.30 -16.07 2.33
N ASP A 424 22.72 -14.81 2.10
CA ASP A 424 24.08 -14.50 1.67
C ASP A 424 25.04 -14.58 2.87
N ASP A 425 25.82 -15.65 2.93
CA ASP A 425 26.77 -15.88 4.03
C ASP A 425 27.81 -14.77 4.16
N SER A 426 28.32 -14.22 3.05
CA SER A 426 29.32 -13.15 3.11
C SER A 426 28.71 -11.87 3.71
N TYR A 427 27.50 -11.53 3.28
CA TYR A 427 26.77 -10.38 3.79
C TYR A 427 26.42 -10.55 5.28
N ARG A 428 25.95 -11.75 5.66
CA ARG A 428 25.64 -12.10 7.05
C ARG A 428 26.86 -12.02 7.96
N GLN A 429 28.03 -12.48 7.51
CA GLN A 429 29.28 -12.37 8.27
C GLN A 429 29.68 -10.90 8.50
N GLN A 430 29.50 -10.03 7.51
CA GLN A 430 29.73 -8.60 7.68
C GLN A 430 28.77 -7.98 8.69
N SER A 431 27.47 -8.29 8.60
CA SER A 431 26.47 -7.85 9.58
C SER A 431 26.83 -8.30 11.00
N LEU A 432 27.26 -9.56 11.18
CA LEU A 432 27.72 -10.08 12.47
C LEU A 432 28.89 -9.29 13.07
N GLN A 433 29.88 -8.92 12.25
CA GLN A 433 31.03 -8.13 12.70
C GLN A 433 30.61 -6.74 13.19
N GLU A 434 29.74 -6.06 12.44
CA GLU A 434 29.25 -4.74 12.84
C GLU A 434 28.33 -4.80 14.07
N THR A 435 27.46 -5.82 14.16
CA THR A 435 26.66 -6.04 15.38
C THR A 435 27.54 -6.33 16.59
N GLN A 436 28.60 -7.13 16.44
CA GLN A 436 29.55 -7.39 17.53
C GLN A 436 30.27 -6.11 17.96
N ARG A 437 30.66 -5.25 17.02
CA ARG A 437 31.25 -3.95 17.31
C ARG A 437 30.30 -3.05 18.11
N ILE A 438 29.01 -3.02 17.77
CA ILE A 438 27.99 -2.32 18.58
C ILE A 438 27.92 -2.89 19.99
N ILE A 439 27.90 -4.21 20.14
CA ILE A 439 27.90 -4.87 21.46
C ILE A 439 29.11 -4.45 22.30
N ASP A 440 30.29 -4.38 21.69
CA ASP A 440 31.53 -3.99 22.36
C ASP A 440 31.48 -2.52 22.83
N ILE A 441 30.99 -1.62 21.97
CA ILE A 441 30.77 -0.21 22.29
C ILE A 441 29.78 -0.07 23.46
N THR A 442 28.64 -0.77 23.39
CA THR A 442 27.62 -0.79 24.45
C THR A 442 28.22 -1.27 25.78
N ARG A 443 29.06 -2.32 25.76
CA ARG A 443 29.76 -2.78 26.98
C ARG A 443 30.71 -1.73 27.52
N ALA A 444 31.45 -1.04 26.67
CA ALA A 444 32.39 -0.01 27.07
C ALA A 444 31.69 1.21 27.72
N LEU A 445 30.48 1.55 27.28
CA LEU A 445 29.70 2.67 27.83
C LEU A 445 29.32 2.50 29.30
N LYS A 446 29.27 1.26 29.81
CA LYS A 446 28.97 0.98 31.23
C LYS A 446 29.93 1.68 32.20
N LYS A 447 31.14 2.04 31.76
CA LYS A 447 32.10 2.79 32.58
C LYS A 447 31.61 4.20 32.91
N TYR A 448 30.77 4.79 32.06
CA TYR A 448 30.15 6.10 32.27
C TYR A 448 28.78 5.98 32.95
N PHE A 449 28.09 4.85 32.79
CA PHE A 449 26.75 4.61 33.34
C PHE A 449 26.73 3.39 34.26
N PRO A 450 27.33 3.48 35.47
CA PRO A 450 27.54 2.32 36.35
C PRO A 450 26.23 1.73 36.92
N ARG A 451 25.12 2.47 36.85
CA ARG A 451 23.77 2.01 37.21
C ARG A 451 23.29 0.89 36.29
N THR A 452 23.62 0.97 34.99
CA THR A 452 23.17 0.00 33.98
C THR A 452 23.98 -1.29 34.04
N LYS A 453 23.38 -2.33 34.64
CA LYS A 453 24.04 -3.63 34.81
C LYS A 453 24.06 -4.46 33.53
N ARG A 454 22.96 -4.45 32.78
CA ARG A 454 22.79 -5.17 31.52
C ARG A 454 22.09 -4.23 30.52
N PRO A 455 22.85 -3.41 29.77
CA PRO A 455 22.26 -2.49 28.80
C PRO A 455 21.57 -3.25 27.68
N MET A 456 20.48 -2.67 27.18
CA MET A 456 19.73 -3.16 26.04
C MET A 456 20.26 -2.53 24.75
N ILE A 457 20.20 -3.28 23.66
CA ILE A 457 20.55 -2.85 22.31
C ILE A 457 19.33 -3.06 21.42
N VAL A 458 18.66 -1.98 21.02
CA VAL A 458 17.59 -2.00 20.03
C VAL A 458 18.20 -2.16 18.64
N ALA A 459 17.67 -3.11 17.86
CA ALA A 459 18.20 -3.41 16.54
C ALA A 459 17.13 -3.94 15.58
N ASN A 460 17.14 -3.43 14.34
CA ASN A 460 16.52 -4.11 13.22
C ASN A 460 17.42 -5.26 12.76
N ILE A 461 16.89 -6.48 12.73
CA ILE A 461 17.69 -7.70 12.52
C ILE A 461 17.83 -8.11 11.05
N GLY A 462 17.20 -7.37 10.12
CA GLY A 462 17.26 -7.64 8.69
C GLY A 462 16.05 -8.37 8.13
N GLY A 463 16.25 -9.06 7.00
CA GLY A 463 15.16 -9.61 6.20
C GLY A 463 14.64 -8.61 5.17
N PHE A 464 15.53 -7.81 4.59
CA PHE A 464 15.19 -6.81 3.59
C PHE A 464 15.13 -7.43 2.18
N THR A 465 14.15 -7.02 1.39
CA THR A 465 14.10 -7.30 -0.04
C THR A 465 13.79 -6.03 -0.85
N MET A 466 14.28 -5.99 -2.09
CA MET A 466 14.18 -4.78 -2.93
C MET A 466 12.85 -4.67 -3.64
N ASP A 467 12.44 -5.72 -4.36
CA ASP A 467 11.37 -5.62 -5.35
C ASP A 467 10.09 -6.39 -4.98
N GLN A 468 10.20 -7.37 -4.09
CA GLN A 468 9.08 -8.22 -3.67
C GLN A 468 9.29 -8.77 -2.25
N PRO A 469 8.23 -9.02 -1.47
CA PRO A 469 8.35 -9.67 -0.18
C PRO A 469 8.87 -11.11 -0.32
N ILE A 470 9.46 -11.63 0.75
CA ILE A 470 9.86 -13.03 0.86
C ILE A 470 8.59 -13.89 0.87
N ALA A 471 8.62 -15.04 0.20
CA ALA A 471 7.49 -15.96 0.24
C ALA A 471 7.29 -16.49 1.68
N LYS A 472 6.05 -16.55 2.18
CA LYS A 472 5.75 -17.00 3.56
C LYS A 472 6.41 -18.32 3.96
N GLN A 473 6.50 -19.27 3.01
CA GLN A 473 7.15 -20.57 3.21
C GLN A 473 8.67 -20.49 3.51
N GLU A 474 9.31 -19.36 3.20
CA GLU A 474 10.73 -19.13 3.44
C GLU A 474 11.02 -18.37 4.74
N HIS A 475 10.02 -17.76 5.38
CA HIS A 475 10.19 -16.98 6.61
C HIS A 475 10.86 -17.80 7.72
N GLU A 476 10.43 -19.05 7.91
CA GLU A 476 11.03 -19.93 8.92
C GLU A 476 12.54 -20.10 8.72
N ALA A 477 13.00 -20.21 7.46
CA ALA A 477 14.43 -20.35 7.16
C ALA A 477 15.22 -19.08 7.51
N TYR A 478 14.63 -17.90 7.30
CA TYR A 478 15.23 -16.62 7.67
C TYR A 478 15.38 -16.48 9.20
N TYR A 479 14.33 -16.77 9.97
CA TYR A 479 14.44 -16.73 11.42
C TYR A 479 15.40 -17.78 11.98
N ARG A 480 15.50 -18.98 11.38
CA ARG A 480 16.53 -19.96 11.76
C ARG A 480 17.94 -19.41 11.55
N ARG A 481 18.20 -18.71 10.44
CA ARG A 481 19.48 -18.03 10.20
C ARG A 481 19.74 -16.90 11.19
N PHE A 482 18.72 -16.12 11.54
CA PHE A 482 18.83 -15.13 12.61
C PHE A 482 19.19 -15.79 13.95
N ALA A 483 18.58 -16.93 14.27
CA ALA A 483 18.90 -17.68 15.49
C ALA A 483 20.35 -18.19 15.52
N GLU A 484 20.91 -18.57 14.36
CA GLU A 484 22.33 -18.92 14.22
C GLU A 484 23.22 -17.69 14.44
N SER A 485 22.88 -16.56 13.83
CA SER A 485 23.59 -15.30 14.00
C SER A 485 23.60 -14.85 15.46
N LEU A 486 22.45 -14.93 16.14
CA LEU A 486 22.32 -14.58 17.55
C LEU A 486 23.23 -15.44 18.45
N LYS A 487 23.37 -16.74 18.14
CA LYS A 487 24.28 -17.64 18.87
C LYS A 487 25.75 -17.34 18.62
N ALA A 488 26.09 -16.72 17.49
CA ALA A 488 27.47 -16.38 17.14
C ALA A 488 27.97 -15.09 17.82
N LEU A 489 27.06 -14.25 18.32
CA LEU A 489 27.38 -12.99 19.00
C LEU A 489 27.72 -13.20 20.49
N ASP A 490 28.73 -12.49 20.98
CA ASP A 490 29.06 -12.44 22.41
C ASP A 490 28.16 -11.43 23.13
N LEU A 491 26.98 -11.91 23.55
CA LEU A 491 26.00 -11.11 24.28
C LEU A 491 26.28 -11.02 25.80
N GLN A 492 27.46 -11.44 26.27
CA GLN A 492 27.74 -11.46 27.70
C GLN A 492 27.63 -10.05 28.32
N GLY A 493 26.70 -9.89 29.26
CA GLY A 493 26.54 -8.64 29.99
C GLY A 493 25.77 -7.54 29.25
N VAL A 494 25.19 -7.85 28.09
CA VAL A 494 24.25 -6.99 27.34
C VAL A 494 22.99 -7.78 26.98
N GLU A 495 22.02 -7.13 26.34
CA GLU A 495 20.84 -7.77 25.80
C GLU A 495 20.49 -7.16 24.44
N LEU A 496 20.51 -7.97 23.38
CA LEU A 496 20.03 -7.55 22.06
C LEU A 496 18.51 -7.76 22.01
N ILE A 497 17.77 -6.69 21.77
CA ILE A 497 16.32 -6.69 21.65
C ILE A 497 15.92 -6.31 20.22
N PRO A 498 15.42 -7.25 19.41
CA PRO A 498 14.92 -6.91 18.08
C PRO A 498 13.78 -5.90 18.16
N GLN A 499 13.69 -4.99 17.19
CA GLN A 499 12.61 -4.02 17.08
C GLN A 499 11.49 -4.58 16.20
N THR A 500 10.23 -4.29 16.55
CA THR A 500 9.12 -4.48 15.60
C THR A 500 9.24 -3.50 14.44
N MET A 501 9.02 -3.95 13.21
CA MET A 501 9.26 -3.16 12.01
C MET A 501 7.99 -2.94 11.18
N ALA A 502 7.94 -1.82 10.46
CA ALA A 502 6.94 -1.58 9.43
C ALA A 502 7.22 -2.46 8.19
N PRO A 503 6.21 -2.86 7.40
CA PRO A 503 6.40 -3.72 6.23
C PRO A 503 7.13 -3.03 5.07
N PHE A 504 7.11 -1.70 5.03
CA PHE A 504 7.62 -0.92 3.90
C PHE A 504 8.59 0.21 4.32
N PRO A 505 9.70 -0.09 5.01
CA PRO A 505 10.61 0.95 5.50
C PRO A 505 11.38 1.63 4.36
N TRP A 506 11.88 2.84 4.63
CA TRP A 506 12.63 3.64 3.67
C TRP A 506 14.14 3.53 3.89
N HIS A 507 14.85 2.93 2.93
CA HIS A 507 16.31 2.78 2.97
C HIS A 507 16.95 3.19 1.64
N PHE A 508 18.14 3.80 1.67
CA PHE A 508 18.87 4.25 0.46
C PHE A 508 18.08 5.18 -0.47
N GLY A 509 17.13 5.94 0.05
CA GLY A 509 16.29 6.81 -0.77
C GLY A 509 15.20 6.07 -1.55
N GLY A 510 14.90 4.81 -1.21
CA GLY A 510 13.77 4.06 -1.76
C GLY A 510 13.05 3.21 -0.72
N GLN A 511 11.80 2.84 -1.05
CA GLN A 511 11.04 1.88 -0.25
C GLN A 511 11.63 0.48 -0.41
N ARG A 512 11.69 -0.27 0.69
CA ARG A 512 12.06 -1.69 0.72
C ARG A 512 10.93 -2.50 1.32
N TYR A 513 10.99 -3.82 1.17
CA TYR A 513 10.13 -4.75 1.90
C TYR A 513 10.90 -5.27 3.12
N GLN A 514 10.29 -5.16 4.29
CA GLN A 514 10.78 -5.76 5.52
C GLN A 514 9.91 -6.98 5.83
N ASN A 515 10.57 -8.10 6.12
CA ASN A 515 9.89 -9.39 6.19
C ASN A 515 9.96 -10.05 7.58
N LEU A 516 10.84 -9.59 8.47
CA LEU A 516 11.02 -10.15 9.81
C LEU A 516 10.65 -9.14 10.88
N PHE A 517 10.13 -9.65 11.99
CA PHE A 517 9.58 -8.85 13.10
C PHE A 517 8.48 -7.87 12.66
N VAL A 518 7.65 -8.31 11.70
CA VAL A 518 6.49 -7.57 11.19
C VAL A 518 5.18 -8.24 11.64
N GLU A 519 4.95 -9.50 11.27
CA GLU A 519 3.72 -10.22 11.62
C GLU A 519 3.71 -10.72 13.08
N LEU A 520 2.60 -10.50 13.79
CA LEU A 520 2.47 -10.77 15.23
C LEU A 520 2.77 -12.22 15.63
N ASP A 521 2.18 -13.17 14.91
CA ASP A 521 2.27 -14.59 15.25
C ASP A 521 3.72 -15.07 15.11
N GLU A 522 4.45 -14.59 14.10
CA GLU A 522 5.86 -14.89 13.90
C GLU A 522 6.74 -14.27 15.00
N ILE A 523 6.47 -13.02 15.38
CA ILE A 523 7.20 -12.33 16.46
C ILE A 523 7.11 -13.14 17.75
N ILE A 524 5.89 -13.52 18.15
CA ILE A 524 5.63 -14.27 19.39
C ILE A 524 6.34 -15.63 19.34
N GLU A 525 6.17 -16.39 18.25
CA GLU A 525 6.78 -17.70 18.08
C GLU A 525 8.31 -17.65 18.27
N TRP A 526 8.96 -16.67 17.65
CA TRP A 526 10.42 -16.56 17.67
C TRP A 526 10.97 -15.94 18.95
N CYS A 527 10.22 -15.05 19.61
CA CYS A 527 10.55 -14.59 20.95
C CYS A 527 10.56 -15.74 21.96
N GLU A 528 9.57 -16.64 21.89
CA GLU A 528 9.52 -17.83 22.75
C GLU A 528 10.62 -18.84 22.43
N LYS A 529 10.84 -19.16 21.15
CA LYS A 529 11.88 -20.12 20.73
C LYS A 529 13.29 -19.67 21.09
N LEU A 530 13.57 -18.37 20.98
CA LEU A 530 14.89 -17.82 21.24
C LEU A 530 15.06 -17.31 22.68
N ASN A 531 13.96 -17.27 23.45
CA ASN A 531 13.91 -16.67 24.78
C ASN A 531 14.50 -15.25 24.79
N ILE A 532 14.02 -14.44 23.85
CA ILE A 532 14.41 -13.03 23.69
C ILE A 532 13.22 -12.12 23.98
N ARG A 533 13.53 -10.90 24.40
CA ARG A 533 12.58 -9.80 24.50
C ARG A 533 12.80 -8.84 23.33
N LEU A 534 11.87 -7.92 23.13
CA LEU A 534 11.90 -7.00 21.99
C LEU A 534 11.74 -5.53 22.40
N CYS A 535 12.15 -4.64 21.50
CA CYS A 535 11.69 -3.25 21.49
C CYS A 535 10.39 -3.17 20.70
N TYR A 536 9.32 -2.73 21.36
CA TYR A 536 8.04 -2.52 20.70
C TYR A 536 7.98 -1.09 20.19
N ASP A 537 8.15 -0.96 18.89
CA ASP A 537 7.93 0.27 18.17
C ASP A 537 6.46 0.38 17.77
N VAL A 538 5.76 1.26 18.48
CA VAL A 538 4.32 1.47 18.32
C VAL A 538 4.00 1.99 16.92
N SER A 539 4.85 2.88 16.39
CA SER A 539 4.59 3.51 15.10
C SER A 539 4.73 2.48 13.97
N HIS A 540 5.84 1.73 13.96
CA HIS A 540 6.06 0.64 13.02
C HIS A 540 4.94 -0.41 13.04
N SER A 541 4.51 -0.80 14.23
CA SER A 541 3.47 -1.82 14.41
C SER A 541 2.10 -1.31 14.00
N ALA A 542 1.82 -0.02 14.17
CA ALA A 542 0.60 0.61 13.67
C ALA A 542 0.56 0.64 12.14
N LEU A 543 1.67 0.97 11.47
CA LEU A 543 1.77 0.89 10.00
C LEU A 543 1.57 -0.54 9.49
N THR A 544 2.13 -1.52 10.20
CA THR A 544 1.93 -2.95 9.94
C THR A 544 0.47 -3.36 10.07
N CYS A 545 -0.18 -2.95 11.16
CA CYS A 545 -1.58 -3.24 11.43
C CYS A 545 -2.49 -2.63 10.36
N ALA A 546 -2.21 -1.40 9.93
CA ALA A 546 -2.94 -0.75 8.84
C ALA A 546 -2.76 -1.48 7.50
N ALA A 547 -1.54 -1.94 7.18
CA ALA A 547 -1.24 -2.64 5.93
C ALA A 547 -1.93 -4.01 5.84
N TYR A 548 -2.06 -4.73 6.96
CA TYR A 548 -2.65 -6.08 6.99
C TYR A 548 -4.09 -6.14 7.52
N GLY A 549 -4.69 -4.99 7.86
CA GLY A 549 -6.05 -4.93 8.42
C GLY A 549 -6.18 -5.58 9.80
N VAL A 550 -5.15 -5.47 10.63
CA VAL A 550 -5.10 -5.99 12.01
C VAL A 550 -5.43 -4.86 12.99
N ASP A 551 -6.13 -5.15 14.09
CA ASP A 551 -6.36 -4.17 15.16
C ASP A 551 -5.09 -3.97 15.99
N ILE A 552 -4.58 -2.74 16.04
CA ILE A 552 -3.34 -2.39 16.75
C ILE A 552 -3.42 -2.63 18.26
N TYR A 553 -4.61 -2.58 18.86
CA TYR A 553 -4.77 -2.77 20.31
C TYR A 553 -4.73 -4.26 20.65
N ASP A 554 -5.34 -5.11 19.83
CA ASP A 554 -5.20 -6.56 19.93
C ASP A 554 -3.74 -7.00 19.70
N PHE A 555 -3.06 -6.40 18.71
CA PHE A 555 -1.63 -6.60 18.49
C PHE A 555 -0.83 -6.21 19.74
N SER A 556 -1.04 -4.99 20.25
CA SER A 556 -0.37 -4.45 21.44
C SER A 556 -0.59 -5.33 22.68
N ALA A 557 -1.81 -5.82 22.89
CA ALA A 557 -2.14 -6.66 24.03
C ALA A 557 -1.38 -7.99 24.00
N LYS A 558 -1.27 -8.61 22.82
CA LYS A 558 -0.60 -9.89 22.64
C LYS A 558 0.93 -9.78 22.66
N ILE A 559 1.50 -8.70 22.12
CA ILE A 559 2.95 -8.52 22.09
C ILE A 559 3.52 -8.02 23.42
N SER A 560 2.74 -7.26 24.19
CA SER A 560 3.19 -6.62 25.43
C SER A 560 3.95 -7.52 26.42
N PRO A 561 3.61 -8.81 26.64
CA PRO A 561 4.36 -9.67 27.57
C PRO A 561 5.83 -9.89 27.20
N TYR A 562 6.21 -9.70 25.92
CA TYR A 562 7.57 -9.90 25.40
C TYR A 562 8.39 -8.60 25.33
N VAL A 563 7.79 -7.46 25.69
CA VAL A 563 8.39 -6.14 25.52
C VAL A 563 9.35 -5.80 26.65
N ALA A 564 10.57 -5.40 26.28
CA ALA A 564 11.58 -4.87 27.19
C ALA A 564 11.68 -3.34 27.13
N HIS A 565 11.45 -2.77 25.94
CA HIS A 565 11.63 -1.36 25.64
C HIS A 565 10.53 -0.88 24.68
N LEU A 566 10.17 0.40 24.75
CA LEU A 566 9.07 0.99 23.99
C LEU A 566 9.56 2.23 23.24
N HIS A 567 9.35 2.26 21.94
CA HIS A 567 9.38 3.49 21.16
C HIS A 567 7.96 3.99 20.97
N LEU A 568 7.68 5.18 21.52
CA LEU A 568 6.36 5.78 21.47
C LEU A 568 6.35 6.95 20.48
N ALA A 569 5.65 6.73 19.38
CA ALA A 569 5.27 7.77 18.44
C ALA A 569 3.92 7.41 17.83
N ASP A 570 3.22 8.42 17.32
CA ASP A 570 1.96 8.19 16.62
C ASP A 570 2.23 7.67 15.19
N ALA A 571 1.20 7.17 14.54
CA ALA A 571 1.29 6.71 13.16
C ALA A 571 0.00 6.97 12.38
N LYS A 572 0.10 7.10 11.06
CA LYS A 572 -1.05 7.30 10.19
C LYS A 572 -1.00 6.45 8.92
N GLY A 573 -2.07 5.70 8.67
CA GLY A 573 -2.17 4.81 7.50
C GLY A 573 -0.99 3.84 7.38
N VAL A 574 -0.46 3.65 6.17
CA VAL A 574 0.63 2.68 5.89
C VAL A 574 2.03 3.31 5.78
N ASN A 575 2.13 4.64 5.82
CA ASN A 575 3.40 5.36 5.60
C ASN A 575 3.65 6.51 6.59
N GLY A 576 2.72 6.89 7.45
CA GLY A 576 2.91 8.02 8.38
C GLY A 576 3.62 7.57 9.64
N GLU A 577 4.95 7.43 9.60
CA GLU A 577 5.78 6.95 10.70
C GLU A 577 6.26 8.08 11.63
N GLY A 578 6.46 7.78 12.92
CA GLY A 578 7.14 8.66 13.86
C GLY A 578 6.43 9.99 14.11
N LEU A 579 5.11 10.05 13.93
CA LEU A 579 4.32 11.26 14.09
C LEU A 579 4.26 11.71 15.55
N GLN A 580 3.98 12.99 15.76
CA GLN A 580 3.78 13.52 17.11
C GLN A 580 2.54 12.88 17.77
N ILE A 581 2.60 12.67 19.09
CA ILE A 581 1.54 12.04 19.88
C ILE A 581 0.21 12.77 19.66
N GLY A 582 -0.82 12.07 19.18
CA GLY A 582 -2.15 12.61 18.92
C GLY A 582 -2.31 13.31 17.56
N GLU A 583 -1.34 13.19 16.65
CA GLU A 583 -1.45 13.68 15.26
C GLU A 583 -1.72 12.56 14.24
N GLY A 584 -1.69 11.30 14.67
CA GLY A 584 -2.00 10.12 13.85
C GLY A 584 -3.34 9.49 14.19
N ASP A 585 -3.41 8.17 13.98
CA ASP A 585 -4.63 7.36 14.09
C ASP A 585 -4.75 6.62 15.45
N LEU A 586 -3.76 6.75 16.35
CA LEU A 586 -3.72 5.99 17.60
C LEU A 586 -4.47 6.67 18.76
N ASP A 587 -5.28 5.87 19.46
CA ASP A 587 -5.85 6.20 20.77
C ASP A 587 -4.84 5.82 21.86
N PHE A 588 -4.03 6.81 22.26
CA PHE A 588 -3.02 6.62 23.29
C PHE A 588 -3.60 6.33 24.68
N ILE A 589 -4.86 6.67 24.98
CA ILE A 589 -5.49 6.32 26.27
C ILE A 589 -5.66 4.80 26.32
N ARG A 590 -6.30 4.24 25.29
CA ARG A 590 -6.50 2.79 25.17
C ARG A 590 -5.17 2.03 25.10
N LEU A 591 -4.21 2.55 24.33
CA LEU A 591 -2.89 1.94 24.23
C LEU A 591 -2.16 1.94 25.58
N ASN A 592 -2.17 3.05 26.31
CA ASN A 592 -1.49 3.16 27.61
C ASN A 592 -2.07 2.16 28.63
N GLU A 593 -3.39 1.95 28.66
CA GLU A 593 -3.99 0.92 29.53
C GLU A 593 -3.47 -0.49 29.23
N ILE A 594 -3.30 -0.82 27.95
CA ILE A 594 -2.78 -2.11 27.50
C ILE A 594 -1.31 -2.27 27.94
N LEU A 595 -0.49 -1.26 27.65
CA LEU A 595 0.94 -1.27 27.98
C LEU A 595 1.20 -1.27 29.50
N ARG A 596 0.36 -0.60 30.30
CA ARG A 596 0.41 -0.65 31.77
C ARG A 596 0.14 -2.04 32.32
N ARG A 597 -0.78 -2.80 31.71
CA ARG A 597 -1.10 -4.16 32.17
C ARG A 597 -0.09 -5.19 31.68
N GLY A 598 0.34 -5.08 30.43
CA GLY A 598 1.16 -6.09 29.77
C GLY A 598 2.65 -5.97 30.00
N CYS A 599 3.19 -4.74 30.05
CA CYS A 599 4.62 -4.48 30.21
C CYS A 599 4.90 -3.29 31.15
N PRO A 600 4.48 -3.33 32.43
CA PRO A 600 4.62 -2.21 33.37
C PRO A 600 6.07 -1.82 33.67
N GLN A 601 7.04 -2.69 33.40
CA GLN A 601 8.46 -2.46 33.67
C GLN A 601 9.27 -2.11 32.41
N ALA A 602 8.64 -2.10 31.23
CA ALA A 602 9.33 -1.71 30.01
C ALA A 602 9.67 -0.22 30.05
N SER A 603 10.92 0.12 29.77
CA SER A 603 11.32 1.52 29.62
C SER A 603 10.81 2.09 28.30
N PHE A 604 10.69 3.42 28.18
CA PHE A 604 10.25 4.04 26.93
C PHE A 604 10.96 5.34 26.59
N ILE A 605 11.03 5.63 25.30
CA ILE A 605 11.40 6.94 24.76
C ILE A 605 10.30 7.46 23.80
N PRO A 606 10.14 8.78 23.65
CA PRO A 606 9.38 9.35 22.55
C PRO A 606 10.20 9.30 21.25
N GLU A 607 9.86 8.39 20.34
CA GLU A 607 10.57 8.21 19.06
C GLU A 607 9.99 9.10 17.97
N ILE A 608 9.91 10.40 18.27
CA ILE A 608 9.33 11.37 17.33
C ILE A 608 10.33 11.63 16.23
N TRP A 609 9.87 11.49 14.98
CA TRP A 609 10.70 11.80 13.85
C TRP A 609 11.15 13.26 13.92
N GLN A 610 12.47 13.46 13.89
CA GLN A 610 13.11 14.78 14.03
C GLN A 610 12.86 15.48 15.37
N GLY A 611 12.46 14.73 16.42
CA GLY A 611 12.19 15.32 17.73
C GLY A 611 13.40 16.00 18.37
N HIS A 612 14.63 15.64 17.95
CA HIS A 612 15.90 16.22 18.43
C HIS A 612 16.15 17.64 17.90
N LYS A 613 15.47 18.05 16.82
CA LYS A 613 15.61 19.41 16.28
C LYS A 613 15.19 20.45 17.31
N ASN A 614 15.72 21.65 17.14
CA ASN A 614 15.44 22.78 18.01
C ASN A 614 15.59 22.44 19.51
N ASN A 615 16.69 21.78 19.88
CA ASN A 615 17.00 21.34 21.24
C ASN A 615 16.05 20.30 21.84
N GLY A 616 15.47 19.41 21.03
CA GLY A 616 14.60 18.35 21.53
C GLY A 616 13.13 18.74 21.66
N GLU A 617 12.70 19.82 21.00
CA GLU A 617 11.34 20.36 21.11
C GLU A 617 10.27 19.28 20.87
N GLY A 618 10.45 18.44 19.85
CA GLY A 618 9.49 17.38 19.54
C GLY A 618 9.40 16.30 20.63
N PHE A 619 10.51 16.00 21.31
CA PHE A 619 10.51 15.08 22.46
C PHE A 619 9.72 15.67 23.63
N PHE A 620 9.90 16.95 23.93
CA PHE A 620 9.21 17.59 25.06
C PHE A 620 7.71 17.77 24.82
N ILE A 621 7.29 18.05 23.59
CA ILE A 621 5.86 18.03 23.21
C ILE A 621 5.27 16.64 23.45
N ALA A 622 5.97 15.58 23.03
CA ALA A 622 5.51 14.22 23.22
C ALA A 622 5.41 13.84 24.70
N LEU A 623 6.43 14.16 25.50
CA LEU A 623 6.45 13.90 26.93
C LEU A 623 5.33 14.67 27.68
N ASP A 624 5.10 15.93 27.33
CA ASP A 624 3.99 16.74 27.89
C ASP A 624 2.63 16.04 27.63
N LYS A 625 2.42 15.50 26.43
CA LYS A 625 1.19 14.79 26.06
C LYS A 625 1.09 13.43 26.77
N LEU A 626 2.15 12.64 26.77
CA LEU A 626 2.20 11.33 27.42
C LEU A 626 2.00 11.43 28.93
N GLU A 627 2.53 12.47 29.58
CA GLU A 627 2.33 12.67 31.03
C GLU A 627 0.87 13.03 31.34
N GLN A 628 0.22 13.85 30.51
CA GLN A 628 -1.20 14.17 30.66
C GLN A 628 -2.08 12.93 30.54
N LEU A 629 -1.72 12.00 29.65
CA LEU A 629 -2.42 10.72 29.47
C LEU A 629 -2.12 9.69 30.58
N SER A 630 -1.13 9.98 31.43
CA SER A 630 -0.70 9.11 32.52
C SER A 630 -1.36 9.43 33.85
N ARG A 631 -2.01 10.60 33.96
CA ARG A 631 -2.78 11.08 35.13
C ARG A 631 -4.24 10.69 35.00
#